data_AF-A0A834IDC6-F1
#
_entry.id   AF-A0A834IDC6-F1
#
_cell.length_a   1.000
_cell.length_b   1.000
_cell.length_c   1.000
_cell.angle_alpha   90.00
_cell.angle_beta   90.00
_cell.angle_gamma   90.00
#
_symmetry.space_group_name_H-M   'P 1'
#
loop_
_entity.id
_entity.type
_entity.pdbx_description
1 polymer ?
#
loop_
_entity_poly.entity_id
_entity_poly.type
_entity_poly.pdbx_seq_one_letter_code
_entity_poly.pdbx_strand_id
1 'polypeptide(L)'
;MISENSSLGQHTTTSTRLIQFPNAVTHGKHGALIDSPGIREFGLWHLSSQNILAGFPEFEEFYGLCQFRNCTHQHEKKCALRDAAIDGKILQRRLDSMNRLLNELNDAEKS
;
A
#
# COMPACT_ATOMS: atom_id res chain seq x y z
N MET A 1 -12.72 -3.43 20.48
CA MET A 1 -14.16 -3.08 20.39
C MET A 1 -14.37 -2.13 19.23
N ILE A 2 -15.44 -2.33 18.46
CA ILE A 2 -15.83 -1.49 17.31
C ILE A 2 -16.72 -0.37 17.85
N SER A 3 -16.55 0.88 17.41
CA SER A 3 -17.45 1.95 17.87
C SER A 3 -18.83 1.80 17.22
N GLU A 4 -19.89 1.79 18.02
CA GLU A 4 -21.29 1.59 17.58
C GLU A 4 -21.80 2.69 16.63
N ASN A 5 -21.10 3.84 16.55
CA ASN A 5 -21.52 4.97 15.70
C ASN A 5 -20.88 5.01 14.31
N SER A 6 -19.76 4.32 14.07
CA SER A 6 -18.99 4.52 12.82
C SER A 6 -18.52 3.23 12.14
N SER A 7 -18.73 2.06 12.77
CA SER A 7 -18.21 0.77 12.27
C SER A 7 -16.70 0.72 12.02
N LEU A 8 -15.94 1.69 12.52
CA LEU A 8 -14.48 1.73 12.45
C LEU A 8 -13.86 1.17 13.74
N GLY A 9 -12.70 0.53 13.59
CA GLY A 9 -11.89 0.10 14.72
C GLY A 9 -11.42 1.30 15.54
N GLN A 10 -11.68 1.28 16.85
CA GLN A 10 -11.25 2.35 17.76
C GLN A 10 -9.82 2.07 18.22
N HIS A 11 -8.85 2.80 17.65
CA HIS A 11 -7.46 2.75 18.12
C HIS A 11 -7.34 3.52 19.44
N THR A 12 -7.24 2.80 20.56
CA THR A 12 -7.04 3.39 21.90
C THR A 12 -5.57 3.61 22.27
N THR A 13 -4.63 3.05 21.49
CA THR A 13 -3.19 3.21 21.72
C THR A 13 -2.76 4.60 21.24
N THR A 14 -2.46 5.50 22.18
CA THR A 14 -2.02 6.89 21.92
C THR A 14 -0.50 7.07 21.96
N SER A 15 0.25 6.04 22.36
CA SER A 15 1.72 6.07 22.45
C SER A 15 2.34 4.76 21.98
N THR A 16 3.49 4.86 21.32
CA THR A 16 4.29 3.69 20.90
C THR A 16 4.93 3.03 22.12
N ARG A 17 4.76 1.71 22.28
CA ARG A 17 5.40 0.93 23.35
C ARG A 17 6.29 -0.17 22.78
N LEU A 18 7.43 -0.37 23.43
CA LEU A 18 8.31 -1.51 23.19
C LEU A 18 8.06 -2.57 24.28
N ILE A 19 7.60 -3.75 23.87
CA ILE A 19 7.35 -4.89 24.75
C ILE A 19 8.42 -5.93 24.45
N GLN A 20 9.32 -6.18 25.39
CA GLN A 20 10.32 -7.24 25.25
C GLN A 20 9.69 -8.59 25.56
N PHE A 21 10.03 -9.62 24.78
CA PHE A 21 9.60 -10.98 25.07
C PHE A 21 10.58 -11.64 26.04
N PRO A 22 10.17 -11.99 27.27
CA PRO A 22 11.10 -12.44 28.31
C PRO A 22 11.85 -13.73 27.95
N ASN A 23 11.23 -14.61 27.16
CA ASN A 23 11.71 -15.96 26.88
C ASN A 23 11.79 -16.30 25.38
N ALA A 24 11.53 -15.35 24.48
CA ALA A 24 11.56 -15.61 23.04
C ALA A 24 12.96 -15.29 22.49
N VAL A 25 13.79 -16.34 22.44
CA VAL A 25 15.08 -16.30 21.76
C VAL A 25 14.96 -17.08 20.46
N THR A 26 15.07 -16.37 19.34
CA THR A 26 15.14 -16.97 18.00
C THR A 26 16.51 -16.64 17.41
N HIS A 27 17.28 -17.66 17.01
CA HIS A 27 18.66 -17.52 16.51
C HIS A 27 19.60 -16.71 17.43
N GLY A 28 19.48 -16.88 18.76
CA GLY A 28 20.37 -16.24 19.73
C GLY A 28 20.11 -14.75 19.98
N LYS A 29 18.97 -14.19 19.50
CA LYS A 29 18.55 -12.80 19.76
C LYS A 29 17.19 -12.76 20.44
N HIS A 30 17.01 -11.79 21.34
CA HIS A 30 15.73 -11.50 21.97
C HIS A 30 14.79 -10.79 20.98
N GLY A 31 13.56 -11.26 20.87
CA GLY A 31 12.50 -10.55 20.13
C GLY A 31 11.89 -9.41 20.96
N ALA A 32 11.37 -8.39 20.28
CA ALA A 32 10.53 -7.36 20.90
C ALA A 32 9.38 -6.98 19.97
N LEU A 33 8.23 -6.60 20.56
CA LEU A 33 7.05 -6.10 19.87
C LEU A 33 7.00 -4.57 20.02
N ILE A 34 6.88 -3.86 18.90
CA ILE A 34 6.56 -2.44 18.88
C ILE A 34 5.05 -2.35 18.61
N ASP A 35 4.29 -1.89 19.60
CA ASP A 35 2.87 -1.56 19.44
C ASP A 35 2.75 -0.05 19.21
N SER A 36 2.40 0.35 17.98
CA SER A 36 2.21 1.76 17.61
C SER A 36 0.72 2.07 17.41
N PRO A 37 0.29 3.34 17.62
CA PRO A 37 -1.02 3.79 17.19
C PRO A 37 -1.28 3.44 15.72
N GLY A 38 -2.55 3.20 15.36
CA GLY A 38 -2.94 3.10 13.96
C GLY A 38 -2.66 4.41 13.23
N ILE A 39 -1.80 4.38 12.22
CA ILE A 39 -1.51 5.55 11.39
C ILE A 39 -2.74 5.83 10.52
N ARG A 40 -3.35 7.01 10.67
CA ARG A 40 -4.56 7.41 9.94
C ARG A 40 -4.28 8.09 8.61
N GLU A 41 -3.16 8.79 8.52
CA GLU A 41 -2.71 9.46 7.30
C GLU A 41 -1.23 9.18 7.11
N PHE A 42 -0.90 8.58 5.97
CA PHE A 42 0.47 8.45 5.50
C PHE A 42 0.68 9.59 4.50
N GLY A 43 1.57 10.52 4.83
CA GLY A 43 1.89 11.61 3.93
C GLY A 43 2.64 11.12 2.70
N LEU A 44 2.00 11.06 1.53
CA LEU A 44 2.63 10.59 0.28
C LEU A 44 3.70 11.55 -0.28
N TRP A 45 3.84 12.75 0.29
CA TRP A 45 4.75 13.82 -0.15
C TRP A 45 6.23 13.44 -0.26
N HIS A 46 6.66 12.36 0.40
CA HIS A 46 8.05 11.90 0.36
C HIS A 46 8.28 10.77 -0.65
N LEU A 47 7.24 10.32 -1.35
CA LEU A 47 7.30 9.22 -2.30
C LEU A 47 7.25 9.74 -3.73
N SER A 48 8.10 9.20 -4.60
CA SER A 48 7.95 9.38 -6.04
C SER A 48 6.94 8.37 -6.61
N SER A 49 6.44 8.61 -7.82
CA SER A 49 5.63 7.64 -8.56
C SER A 49 6.32 6.28 -8.70
N GLN A 50 7.65 6.27 -8.87
CA GLN A 50 8.48 5.07 -8.93
C GLN A 50 8.47 4.30 -7.60
N ASN A 51 8.52 4.99 -6.45
CA ASN A 51 8.44 4.36 -5.14
C ASN A 51 7.06 3.71 -4.91
N ILE A 52 5.99 4.35 -5.39
CA ILE A 52 4.65 3.77 -5.32
C ILE A 52 4.58 2.50 -6.16
N LEU A 53 5.06 2.53 -7.41
CA LEU A 53 5.09 1.35 -8.28
C LEU A 53 5.91 0.21 -7.67
N ALA A 54 7.07 0.49 -7.08
CA ALA A 54 7.88 -0.50 -6.38
C ALA A 54 7.19 -1.16 -5.17
N GLY A 55 6.14 -0.52 -4.61
CA GLY A 55 5.29 -1.09 -3.55
C GLY A 55 4.32 -2.18 -4.02
N PHE A 56 4.25 -2.43 -5.34
CA PHE A 56 3.42 -3.46 -5.96
C PHE A 56 4.29 -4.43 -6.77
N PRO A 57 5.10 -5.27 -6.11
CA PRO A 57 6.03 -6.17 -6.80
C PRO A 57 5.33 -7.17 -7.74
N GLU A 58 4.07 -7.51 -7.47
CA GLU A 58 3.29 -8.39 -8.35
C GLU A 58 2.96 -7.77 -9.72
N PHE A 59 3.23 -6.46 -9.91
CA PHE A 59 3.04 -5.75 -11.18
C PHE A 59 4.32 -5.73 -12.03
N GLU A 60 5.47 -6.10 -11.46
CA GLU A 60 6.77 -5.97 -12.10
C GLU A 60 6.86 -6.71 -13.44
N GLU A 61 6.28 -7.91 -13.50
CA GLU A 61 6.25 -8.76 -14.70
C GLU A 61 5.42 -8.14 -15.85
N PHE A 62 4.57 -7.16 -15.57
CA PHE A 62 3.67 -6.53 -16.54
C PHE A 62 4.10 -5.12 -16.95
N TYR A 63 5.13 -4.55 -16.32
CA TYR A 63 5.63 -3.22 -16.67
C TYR A 63 6.26 -3.21 -18.06
N GLY A 64 6.00 -2.14 -18.81
CA GLY A 64 6.48 -2.00 -20.20
C GLY A 64 5.75 -2.85 -21.25
N LEU A 65 4.83 -3.74 -20.84
CA LEU A 65 4.02 -4.54 -21.75
C LEU A 65 2.74 -3.83 -22.23
N CYS A 66 2.47 -2.63 -21.73
CA CYS A 66 1.36 -1.81 -22.21
C CYS A 66 1.59 -1.37 -23.66
N GLN A 67 0.51 -1.24 -24.43
CA GLN A 67 0.59 -0.73 -25.81
C GLN A 67 1.15 0.70 -25.86
N PHE A 68 0.82 1.52 -24.87
CA PHE A 68 1.22 2.92 -24.80
C PHE A 68 2.32 3.14 -23.77
N ARG A 69 3.36 3.91 -24.14
CA ARG A 69 4.48 4.24 -23.24
C ARG A 69 4.06 5.13 -22.06
N ASN A 70 3.00 5.91 -22.22
CA ASN A 70 2.44 6.81 -21.20
C ASN A 70 1.11 6.28 -20.64
N CYS A 71 0.97 4.97 -20.51
CA CYS A 71 -0.23 4.35 -19.95
C CYS A 71 -0.39 4.75 -18.48
N THR A 72 -1.56 5.29 -18.12
CA THR A 72 -1.95 5.62 -16.75
C THR A 72 -2.53 4.43 -16.00
N HIS A 73 -2.76 3.32 -16.69
CA HIS A 73 -3.36 2.08 -16.18
C HIS A 73 -4.80 2.22 -15.66
N GLN A 74 -5.50 3.29 -16.05
CA GLN A 74 -6.84 3.61 -15.57
C GLN A 74 -7.93 3.23 -16.58
N HIS A 75 -7.77 3.60 -17.86
CA HIS A 75 -8.85 3.52 -18.84
C HIS A 75 -8.40 3.10 -20.25
N GLU A 76 -7.10 2.84 -20.43
CA GLU A 76 -6.51 2.52 -21.72
C GLU A 76 -6.90 1.12 -22.21
N LYS A 77 -7.19 1.00 -23.53
CA LYS A 77 -7.77 -0.20 -24.15
C LYS A 77 -6.81 -1.39 -24.34
N LYS A 78 -5.55 -1.32 -23.93
CA LYS A 78 -4.56 -2.42 -23.95
C LYS A 78 -3.49 -2.22 -22.88
N CYS A 79 -3.96 -2.17 -21.64
CA CYS A 79 -3.11 -2.04 -20.48
C CYS A 79 -2.81 -3.44 -19.92
N ALA A 80 -1.55 -3.87 -19.99
CA ALA A 80 -1.10 -5.16 -19.47
C ALA A 80 -1.52 -5.41 -18.01
N LEU A 81 -1.51 -4.38 -17.15
CA LEU A 81 -2.01 -4.51 -15.76
C LEU A 81 -3.52 -4.75 -15.69
N ARG A 82 -4.31 -4.04 -16.51
CA ARG A 82 -5.77 -4.27 -16.54
C ARG A 82 -6.10 -5.65 -17.09
N ASP A 83 -5.39 -6.08 -18.12
CA ASP A 83 -5.57 -7.41 -18.71
C ASP A 83 -5.17 -8.50 -17.70
N ALA A 84 -4.05 -8.32 -16.97
CA ALA A 84 -3.65 -9.20 -15.88
C ALA A 84 -4.67 -9.23 -14.73
N ALA A 85 -5.36 -8.12 -14.46
CA ALA A 85 -6.40 -8.06 -13.43
C ALA A 85 -7.66 -8.83 -13.85
N ILE A 86 -8.04 -8.71 -15.13
CA ILE A 86 -9.16 -9.46 -15.72
C ILE A 86 -8.85 -10.96 -15.74
N ASP A 87 -7.61 -11.34 -16.05
CA ASP A 87 -7.12 -12.73 -16.06
C ASP A 87 -6.87 -13.30 -14.65
N GLY A 88 -7.08 -12.49 -13.59
CA GLY A 88 -6.90 -12.90 -12.20
C GLY A 88 -5.45 -13.09 -11.75
N LYS A 89 -4.48 -12.73 -12.59
CA LYS A 89 -3.04 -12.73 -12.26
C LYS A 89 -2.69 -11.66 -11.23
N ILE A 90 -3.40 -10.54 -11.27
CA ILE A 90 -3.33 -9.51 -10.23
C ILE A 90 -4.71 -9.28 -9.62
N LEU A 91 -4.74 -8.90 -8.34
CA LEU A 91 -6.00 -8.58 -7.68
C LEU A 91 -6.49 -7.19 -8.12
N GLN A 92 -7.73 -7.09 -8.60
CA GLN A 92 -8.34 -5.82 -8.99
C GLN A 92 -8.21 -4.75 -7.88
N ARG A 93 -8.45 -5.12 -6.62
CA ARG A 93 -8.30 -4.21 -5.46
C ARG A 93 -6.90 -3.60 -5.33
N ARG A 94 -5.86 -4.32 -5.75
CA ARG A 94 -4.47 -3.85 -5.70
C ARG A 94 -4.21 -2.84 -6.81
N LEU A 95 -4.71 -3.11 -8.02
CA LEU A 95 -4.66 -2.17 -9.14
C LEU A 95 -5.38 -0.86 -8.80
N ASP A 96 -6.58 -0.96 -8.22
CA ASP A 96 -7.36 0.21 -7.79
C ASP A 96 -6.63 1.01 -6.70
N SER A 97 -6.00 0.31 -5.74
CA SER A 97 -5.20 0.94 -4.69
C SER A 97 -3.98 1.68 -5.26
N MET A 98 -3.27 1.10 -6.22
CA MET A 98 -2.13 1.75 -6.88
C MET A 98 -2.57 3.02 -7.61
N ASN A 99 -3.63 2.93 -8.42
CA ASN A 99 -4.19 4.07 -9.15
C ASN A 99 -4.62 5.19 -8.21
N ARG A 100 -5.24 4.85 -7.07
CA ARG A 100 -5.60 5.82 -6.04
C ARG A 100 -4.38 6.55 -5.47
N LEU A 101 -3.32 5.82 -5.09
CA LEU A 101 -2.10 6.42 -4.55
C LEU A 101 -1.39 7.33 -5.57
N LEU A 102 -1.36 6.93 -6.85
CA LEU A 102 -0.80 7.76 -7.92
C LEU A 102 -1.60 9.03 -8.16
N ASN A 103 -2.93 8.96 -8.07
CA ASN A 103 -3.78 10.15 -8.16
C ASN A 103 -3.58 11.08 -6.97
N GLU A 104 -3.54 10.55 -5.74
CA GLU A 104 -3.26 11.34 -4.53
C GLU A 104 -1.88 12.03 -4.61
N LEU A 105 -0.86 11.36 -5.16
CA LEU A 105 0.45 11.97 -5.41
C LEU A 105 0.37 13.13 -6.42
N ASN A 106 -0.32 12.92 -7.56
CA ASN A 106 -0.48 13.95 -8.59
C ASN A 106 -1.26 15.17 -8.09
N ASP A 107 -2.22 14.98 -7.19
CA ASP A 107 -3.00 16.07 -6.60
C ASP A 107 -2.17 16.84 -5.56
N ALA A 108 -1.30 16.14 -4.81
CA ALA A 108 -0.36 16.76 -3.89
C ALA A 108 0.72 17.59 -4.62
N GLU A 109 1.16 17.19 -5.82
CA GLU A 109 2.13 17.96 -6.62
C GLU A 109 1.55 19.25 -7.24
N LYS A 110 0.22 19.37 -7.34
CA LYS A 110 -0.48 20.54 -7.91
C LYS A 110 -0.88 21.59 -6.88
N SER A 111 -0.74 21.29 -5.58
CA SER A 111 -1.12 22.17 -4.46
C SER A 111 0.09 22.96 -3.96
#